data_AF-A0A3D3CSF6-F1
#
_entry.id   AF-A0A3D3CSF6-F1
#
_cell.length_a   1.000
_cell.length_b   1.000
_cell.length_c   1.000
_cell.angle_alpha   90.00
_cell.angle_beta   90.00
_cell.angle_gamma   90.00
#
_symmetry.space_group_name_H-M   'P 1'
#
loop_
_entity.id
_entity.type
_entity.pdbx_description
1 polymer ?
#
loop_
_entity_poly.entity_id
_entity_poly.type
_entity_poly.pdbx_seq_one_letter_code
_entity_poly.pdbx_strand_id
1 'polypeptide(L)'
;ITPSAALSSFPYTPEYSMKALKHFYYDLGNKIWGPYGFTDAFNESKNWYAASYLAIDEGPIVAMIENYRSGLLWKLFMSCDEVQQGLKKLDFQSPHNK
;
A
#
# COMPACT_ATOMS: atom_id res chain seq x y z
N ILE A 1 4.24 6.89 -13.55
CA ILE A 1 4.45 5.95 -12.44
C ILE A 1 3.76 6.51 -11.21
N THR A 2 3.03 5.67 -10.49
CA THR A 2 2.30 6.04 -9.26
C THR A 2 2.92 5.23 -8.11
N PRO A 3 3.56 5.85 -7.10
CA PRO A 3 4.24 5.14 -6.04
C PRO A 3 3.35 4.15 -5.28
N SER A 4 2.07 4.50 -5.05
CA SER A 4 1.10 3.65 -4.37
C SER A 4 0.98 2.24 -4.97
N ALA A 5 1.10 2.09 -6.30
CA ALA A 5 1.03 0.78 -6.95
C ALA A 5 2.10 -0.20 -6.43
N ALA A 6 3.35 0.25 -6.30
CA ALA A 6 4.43 -0.59 -5.77
C ALA A 6 4.36 -0.67 -4.24
N LEU A 7 4.15 0.45 -3.55
CA LEU A 7 4.26 0.52 -2.10
C LEU A 7 3.04 -0.08 -1.38
N SER A 8 1.88 -0.14 -2.00
CA SER A 8 0.74 -0.89 -1.45
C SER A 8 0.81 -2.39 -1.76
N SER A 9 1.77 -2.81 -2.58
CA SER A 9 2.00 -4.22 -2.91
C SER A 9 2.99 -4.93 -1.99
N PHE A 10 3.46 -4.26 -0.92
CA PHE A 10 4.42 -4.82 0.04
C PHE A 10 4.05 -6.21 0.56
N PRO A 11 2.79 -6.52 0.92
CA PRO A 11 2.44 -7.86 1.40
C PRO A 11 2.56 -8.98 0.36
N TYR A 12 2.62 -8.63 -0.94
CA TYR A 12 2.66 -9.59 -2.04
C TYR A 12 4.04 -9.70 -2.66
N THR A 13 4.73 -8.58 -2.83
CA THR A 13 6.05 -8.50 -3.51
C THR A 13 7.05 -7.66 -2.70
N PRO A 14 7.36 -8.03 -1.46
CA PRO A 14 8.10 -7.16 -0.53
C PRO A 14 9.49 -6.79 -1.03
N GLU A 15 10.22 -7.71 -1.66
CA GLU A 15 11.56 -7.43 -2.17
C GLU A 15 11.55 -6.43 -3.34
N TYR A 16 10.62 -6.58 -4.28
CA TYR A 16 10.49 -5.68 -5.43
C TYR A 16 9.92 -4.32 -5.00
N SER A 17 8.95 -4.31 -4.10
CA SER A 17 8.38 -3.10 -3.52
C SER A 17 9.44 -2.32 -2.73
N MET A 18 10.31 -3.00 -1.98
CA MET A 18 11.44 -2.39 -1.29
C MET A 18 12.48 -1.82 -2.26
N LYS A 19 12.76 -2.49 -3.39
CA LYS A 19 13.64 -1.94 -4.44
C LYS A 19 13.08 -0.63 -5.00
N ALA A 20 11.78 -0.60 -5.31
CA ALA A 20 11.10 0.61 -5.76
C ALA A 20 11.13 1.72 -4.70
N LEU A 21 10.80 1.40 -3.44
CA LEU A 21 10.84 2.36 -2.32
C LEU A 21 12.22 3.01 -2.19
N LYS A 22 13.29 2.22 -2.23
CA LYS A 22 14.65 2.73 -2.13
C LYS A 22 14.99 3.65 -3.29
N HIS A 23 14.65 3.29 -4.52
CA HIS A 23 14.86 4.15 -5.69
C HIS A 23 14.06 5.46 -5.58
N PHE A 24 12.76 5.37 -5.24
CA PHE A 24 11.91 6.53 -5.07
C PHE A 24 12.42 7.50 -4.00
N TYR A 25 12.95 6.97 -2.89
CA TYR A 25 13.44 7.78 -1.79
C TYR A 25 14.85 8.32 -2.03
N TYR A 26 15.81 7.45 -2.35
CA TYR A 26 17.22 7.84 -2.43
C TYR A 26 17.59 8.54 -3.74
N ASP A 27 16.96 8.16 -4.86
CA ASP A 27 17.33 8.70 -6.17
C ASP A 27 16.37 9.81 -6.65
N LEU A 28 15.08 9.67 -6.35
CA LEU A 28 14.04 10.62 -6.78
C LEU A 28 13.52 11.51 -5.64
N GLY A 29 13.97 11.32 -4.39
CA GLY A 29 13.36 11.93 -3.21
C GLY A 29 13.28 13.46 -3.26
N ASN A 30 14.26 14.13 -3.85
CA ASN A 30 14.25 15.58 -4.04
C ASN A 30 13.11 16.09 -4.94
N LYS A 31 12.47 15.21 -5.71
CA LYS A 31 11.37 15.55 -6.64
C LYS A 31 10.02 14.99 -6.21
N ILE A 32 10.00 13.82 -5.57
CA ILE A 32 8.75 13.10 -5.28
C ILE A 32 8.48 12.87 -3.80
N TRP A 33 9.40 13.22 -2.89
CA TRP A 33 9.17 13.13 -1.44
C TRP A 33 8.81 14.50 -0.87
N GLY A 34 7.74 14.56 -0.08
CA GLY A 34 7.30 15.79 0.58
C GLY A 34 6.66 15.52 1.95
N PRO A 35 5.90 16.49 2.50
CA PRO A 35 5.46 16.47 3.90
C PRO A 35 4.54 15.29 4.25
N TYR A 36 3.87 14.70 3.26
CA TYR A 36 2.93 13.59 3.45
C TYR A 36 3.42 12.25 2.87
N GLY A 37 4.69 12.17 2.47
CA GLY A 37 5.25 11.00 1.81
C GLY A 37 5.52 11.23 0.33
N PHE A 38 5.34 10.19 -0.48
CA PHE A 38 5.54 10.28 -1.93
C PHE A 38 4.38 11.04 -2.58
N THR A 39 4.64 11.85 -3.60
CA THR A 39 3.57 12.45 -4.40
C THR A 39 2.79 11.38 -5.17
N ASP A 40 1.56 11.70 -5.54
CA ASP A 40 0.63 10.83 -6.25
C ASP A 40 1.23 10.15 -7.48
N ALA A 41 1.91 10.90 -8.36
CA ALA A 41 2.51 10.32 -9.57
C ALA A 41 3.66 11.16 -10.14
N PHE A 42 4.45 10.53 -11.01
CA PHE A 42 5.51 11.19 -11.79
C PHE A 42 5.71 10.54 -13.18
N ASN A 43 6.34 11.28 -14.09
CA ASN A 43 6.72 10.82 -15.43
C ASN A 43 8.08 11.45 -15.83
N GLU A 44 9.15 10.68 -15.66
CA GLU A 44 10.52 11.14 -15.95
C GLU A 44 10.74 11.47 -17.43
N SER A 45 10.15 10.69 -18.35
CA SER A 45 10.23 10.94 -19.80
C SER A 45 9.59 12.26 -20.23
N LYS A 46 8.73 12.84 -19.38
CA LYS A 46 8.09 14.14 -19.58
C LYS A 46 8.55 15.20 -18.57
N ASN A 47 9.54 14.88 -17.72
CA ASN A 47 9.99 15.72 -16.62
C ASN A 47 8.83 16.29 -15.77
N TRP A 48 7.82 15.46 -15.52
CA TRP A 48 6.61 15.84 -14.79
C TRP A 48 6.55 15.13 -13.45
N TYR A 49 6.21 15.89 -12.41
CA TYR A 49 6.10 15.43 -11.03
C TYR A 49 4.84 16.07 -10.45
N ALA A 50 3.94 15.27 -9.88
CA ALA A 50 2.75 15.80 -9.26
C ALA A 50 3.11 16.68 -8.05
N ALA A 51 2.25 17.66 -7.78
CA ALA A 51 2.28 18.43 -6.53
C ALA A 51 1.18 17.98 -5.54
N SER A 52 0.42 16.95 -5.93
CA SER A 52 -0.76 16.46 -5.25
C SER A 52 -0.46 15.22 -4.42
N TYR A 53 -1.36 15.01 -3.44
CA TYR A 53 -1.49 13.80 -2.66
C TYR A 53 -2.98 13.44 -2.67
N LEU A 54 -3.29 12.19 -2.97
CA LEU A 54 -4.66 11.69 -2.96
C LEU A 54 -4.80 10.70 -1.81
N ALA A 55 -5.80 10.91 -0.95
CA ALA A 55 -6.00 10.07 0.23
C ALA A 55 -6.18 8.58 -0.13
N ILE A 56 -6.81 8.30 -1.28
CA ILE A 56 -7.01 6.96 -1.81
C ILE A 56 -5.72 6.28 -2.28
N ASP A 57 -4.66 7.05 -2.56
CA ASP A 57 -3.35 6.54 -2.94
C ASP A 57 -2.40 6.47 -1.74
N GLU A 58 -2.42 7.47 -0.85
CA GLU A 58 -1.58 7.49 0.37
C GLU A 58 -2.03 6.47 1.42
N GLY A 59 -3.35 6.33 1.62
CA GLY A 59 -3.92 5.45 2.64
C GLY A 59 -3.46 3.99 2.50
N PRO A 60 -3.60 3.38 1.30
CA PRO A 60 -3.12 2.03 1.05
C PRO A 60 -1.61 1.83 1.26
N ILE A 61 -0.76 2.84 1.06
CA ILE A 61 0.69 2.72 1.29
C ILE A 61 0.95 2.38 2.75
N VAL A 62 0.40 3.18 3.66
CA VAL A 62 0.58 2.97 5.11
C VAL A 62 -0.08 1.66 5.56
N ALA A 63 -1.33 1.44 5.15
CA ALA A 63 -2.11 0.28 5.54
C ALA A 63 -1.43 -1.04 5.12
N MET A 64 -0.90 -1.10 3.90
CA MET A 64 -0.33 -2.32 3.36
C MET A 64 1.12 -2.54 3.81
N ILE A 65 1.91 -1.49 4.05
CA ILE A 65 3.21 -1.64 4.73
C ILE A 65 3.00 -2.21 6.14
N GLU A 66 2.00 -1.73 6.89
CA GLU A 66 1.75 -2.25 8.24
C GLU A 66 1.18 -3.67 8.22
N ASN A 67 0.30 -4.00 7.25
CA ASN A 67 -0.14 -5.38 7.06
C ASN A 67 1.01 -6.32 6.70
N TYR A 68 1.98 -5.87 5.91
CA TYR A 68 3.19 -6.65 5.63
C TYR A 68 4.02 -6.87 6.90
N ARG A 69 4.21 -5.83 7.73
CA ARG A 69 5.06 -5.89 8.94
C ARG A 69 4.48 -6.75 10.04
N SER A 70 3.17 -6.61 10.30
CA SER A 70 2.53 -7.21 11.49
C SER A 70 1.19 -7.86 11.21
N GLY A 71 0.59 -7.60 10.05
CA GLY A 71 -0.77 -8.02 9.71
C GLY A 71 -1.85 -7.31 10.52
N LEU A 72 -1.58 -6.14 11.11
CA LEU A 72 -2.46 -5.47 12.07
C LEU A 72 -3.89 -5.31 11.56
N LEU A 73 -4.09 -4.70 10.40
CA LEU A 73 -5.43 -4.40 9.89
C LEU A 73 -6.15 -5.66 9.45
N TRP A 74 -5.43 -6.63 8.86
CA TRP A 74 -5.99 -7.94 8.56
C TRP A 74 -6.46 -8.67 9.82
N LYS A 75 -5.66 -8.68 10.89
CA LYS A 75 -6.03 -9.30 12.16
C LYS A 75 -7.27 -8.64 12.76
N LEU A 76 -7.32 -7.30 12.78
CA LEU A 76 -8.47 -6.56 13.30
C LEU A 76 -9.73 -6.84 12.47
N PHE A 77 -9.66 -6.67 11.14
CA PHE A 77 -10.82 -6.87 10.27
C PHE A 77 -11.33 -8.31 10.29
N MET A 78 -10.43 -9.30 10.24
CA MET A 78 -10.80 -10.71 10.26
C MET A 78 -11.21 -11.22 11.65
N SER A 79 -11.05 -10.41 12.71
CA SER A 79 -11.53 -10.75 14.05
C SER A 79 -13.02 -10.45 14.26
N CYS A 80 -13.65 -9.67 13.37
CA CYS A 80 -15.08 -9.36 13.46
C CYS A 80 -15.94 -10.58 13.11
N ASP A 81 -16.85 -10.96 14.02
CA ASP A 81 -17.74 -12.10 13.82
C ASP A 81 -18.66 -11.88 12.60
N GLU A 82 -19.07 -10.65 12.32
CA GLU A 82 -19.90 -10.28 11.17
C GLU A 82 -19.18 -10.52 9.84
N VAL A 83 -17.86 -10.25 9.79
CA VAL A 83 -17.02 -10.51 8.61
C VAL A 83 -16.91 -12.02 8.38
N GLN A 84 -16.64 -12.80 9.43
CA GLN A 84 -16.54 -14.26 9.34
C GLN A 84 -17.88 -14.89 8.90
N GLN A 85 -19.00 -14.44 9.46
CA GLN A 85 -20.34 -14.88 9.07
C GLN A 85 -20.65 -14.52 7.62
N GLY A 86 -20.28 -13.30 7.18
CA GLY A 86 -20.45 -12.86 5.80
C GLY A 86 -19.67 -13.71 4.81
N LEU A 87 -18.39 -14.01 5.10
CA LEU A 87 -17.56 -14.90 4.29
C LEU A 87 -18.15 -16.30 4.19
N LYS A 88 -18.62 -16.87 5.31
CA LYS A 88 -19.27 -18.19 5.33
C LYS A 88 -20.55 -18.21 4.50
N LYS A 89 -21.37 -17.16 4.58
CA LYS A 89 -22.62 -17.04 3.80
C LYS A 89 -22.35 -16.99 2.28
N LEU A 90 -21.18 -16.51 1.89
CA LEU A 90 -20.74 -16.40 0.50
C LEU A 90 -19.84 -17.58 0.07
N ASP A 91 -19.76 -18.65 0.87
CA ASP A 91 -18.94 -19.85 0.62
C ASP A 91 -17.43 -19.60 0.45
N PHE A 92 -16.90 -18.51 1.02
CA PHE A 92 -15.46 -18.24 1.05
C PHE A 92 -14.73 -19.12 2.08
N GLN A 93 -13.57 -19.62 1.69
CA GLN A 93 -12.63 -20.30 2.60
C GLN A 93 -11.53 -19.35 3.04
N SER A 94 -11.24 -19.32 4.34
CA SER A 94 -10.20 -18.49 4.94
C SER A 94 -9.57 -19.21 6.12
N PRO A 95 -8.25 -19.06 6.35
CA PRO A 95 -7.59 -19.59 7.56
C PRO A 95 -8.09 -18.93 8.85
N HIS A 96 -8.87 -17.84 8.75
CA HIS A 96 -9.47 -17.13 9.88
C HIS A 96 -10.91 -17.54 10.18
N ASN A 97 -11.53 -18.38 9.34
CA ASN A 97 -12.88 -18.88 9.61
C ASN A 97 -12.80 -19.86 10.80
N LYS A 98 -13.59 -19.59 11.84
CA LYS A 98 -13.81 -20.54 12.94
C LYS A 98 -14.76 -21.66 12.51
#